data_AF-A0A0L8G0I2-F1
#
_entry.id   AF-A0A0L8G0I2-F1
#
_cell.length_a   1.000
_cell.length_b   1.000
_cell.length_c   1.000
_cell.angle_alpha   90.00
_cell.angle_beta   90.00
_cell.angle_gamma   90.00
#
_symmetry.space_group_name_H-M   'P 1'
#
loop_
_entity.id
_entity.type
_entity.pdbx_description
1 polymer ?
#
loop_
_entity_poly.entity_id
_entity_poly.type
_entity_poly.pdbx_seq_one_letter_code
_entity_poly.pdbx_strand_id
1 'polypeptide(L)'
;MWLLNTLIRCCCKRKTFLLELSKSVNPVMLLALRGKEAAMEALCGMLEMDIIESNDLKMQMITTLQTTAIGKKMYTALCERQIALRELQQKGGPKKLTLPPQSTDADLVKMLSAGSFGNLECLSLAFTQVTSACAPELIKLPSLRSLNLWSTQ
;
A
#
# COMPACT_ATOMS: atom_id res chain seq x y z
N MET A 1 4.82 23.44 -12.09
CA MET A 1 3.92 22.26 -12.07
C MET A 1 4.65 20.94 -12.25
N TRP A 2 5.67 20.83 -13.11
CA TRP A 2 6.34 19.55 -13.43
C TRP A 2 6.95 18.83 -12.21
N LEU A 3 7.70 19.54 -11.36
CA LEU A 3 8.32 18.98 -10.15
C LEU A 3 7.30 18.35 -9.17
N LEU A 4 6.12 18.98 -9.04
CA LEU A 4 5.07 18.51 -8.13
C LEU A 4 4.51 17.17 -8.61
N ASN A 5 4.20 17.06 -9.91
CA ASN A 5 3.73 15.81 -10.52
C ASN A 5 4.78 14.71 -10.42
N THR A 6 6.06 15.03 -10.61
CA THR A 6 7.16 14.06 -10.47
C THR A 6 7.25 13.51 -9.05
N LEU A 7 7.12 14.35 -8.02
CA LEU A 7 7.17 13.91 -6.62
C LEU A 7 5.93 13.13 -6.20
N ILE A 8 4.73 13.54 -6.64
CA ILE A 8 3.47 12.82 -6.40
C ILE A 8 3.50 11.44 -7.05
N ARG A 9 4.22 11.26 -8.17
CA ARG A 9 4.33 9.98 -8.88
C ARG A 9 5.56 9.15 -8.50
N CYS A 10 6.43 9.65 -7.62
CA CYS A 10 7.66 8.95 -7.22
C CYS A 10 7.39 7.95 -6.08
N CYS A 11 7.44 6.64 -6.37
CA CYS A 11 7.16 5.57 -5.40
C CYS A 11 7.93 5.70 -4.07
N CYS A 12 9.18 6.18 -4.11
CA CYS A 12 10.06 6.21 -2.94
C CYS A 12 9.84 7.43 -2.02
N LYS A 13 9.40 8.57 -2.55
CA LYS A 13 9.28 9.84 -1.81
C LYS A 13 7.85 10.32 -1.64
N ARG A 14 6.90 9.70 -2.35
CA ARG A 14 5.49 10.10 -2.38
C ARG A 14 4.88 10.21 -0.99
N LYS A 15 5.07 9.21 -0.12
CA LYS A 15 4.48 9.22 1.23
C LYS A 15 5.04 10.36 2.09
N THR A 16 6.36 10.51 2.15
CA THR A 16 7.03 11.59 2.91
C THR A 16 6.62 12.97 2.40
N PHE A 17 6.57 13.14 1.07
CA PHE A 17 6.15 14.40 0.46
C PHE A 17 4.70 14.74 0.80
N LEU A 18 3.78 13.78 0.67
CA LEU A 18 2.36 14.00 0.99
C LEU A 18 2.14 14.23 2.48
N LEU A 19 2.94 13.61 3.36
CA LEU A 19 2.91 13.85 4.81
C LEU A 19 3.34 15.28 5.15
N GLU A 20 4.35 15.84 4.47
CA GLU A 20 4.70 17.24 4.66
C GLU A 20 3.63 18.17 4.09
N LEU A 21 3.07 17.82 2.92
CA LEU A 21 2.03 18.61 2.27
C LEU A 21 0.73 18.64 3.08
N SER A 22 0.41 17.56 3.83
CA SER A 22 -0.82 17.48 4.64
C SER A 22 -0.90 18.54 5.74
N LYS A 23 0.24 19.06 6.22
CA LYS A 23 0.31 20.21 7.14
C LYS A 23 -0.35 21.47 6.57
N SER A 24 -0.53 21.53 5.25
CA SER A 24 -1.17 22.62 4.50
C SER A 24 -2.33 22.13 3.64
N VAL A 25 -3.07 21.12 4.11
CA VAL A 25 -4.17 20.50 3.34
C VAL A 25 -5.27 21.50 2.94
N ASN A 26 -5.58 22.50 3.76
CA ASN A 26 -6.63 23.48 3.46
C ASN A 26 -6.31 24.31 2.19
N PRO A 27 -5.12 24.92 2.03
CA PRO A 27 -4.69 25.49 0.76
C PRO A 27 -4.75 24.52 -0.43
N VAL A 28 -4.39 23.25 -0.23
CA VAL A 28 -4.44 22.23 -1.29
C VAL A 28 -5.89 21.98 -1.73
N MET A 29 -6.83 21.90 -0.78
CA MET A 29 -8.26 21.80 -1.08
C MET A 29 -8.77 23.01 -1.86
N LEU A 30 -8.38 24.24 -1.49
CA LEU A 30 -8.74 25.45 -2.23
C LEU A 30 -8.20 25.43 -3.67
N LEU A 31 -6.98 24.93 -3.88
CA LEU A 31 -6.41 24.77 -5.23
C LEU A 31 -7.15 23.71 -6.04
N ALA A 32 -7.57 22.61 -5.41
CA ALA A 32 -8.39 21.58 -6.04
C ALA A 32 -9.75 22.14 -6.47
N LEU A 33 -10.44 22.93 -5.62
CA LEU A 33 -11.69 23.62 -5.98
C LEU A 33 -11.52 24.55 -7.19
N ARG A 34 -10.34 25.15 -7.36
CA ARG A 34 -9.98 25.99 -8.52
C ARG A 34 -9.58 25.18 -9.77
N GLY A 35 -9.80 23.87 -9.78
CA GLY A 35 -9.53 23.01 -10.93
C GLY A 35 -8.06 22.62 -11.10
N LYS A 36 -7.19 22.80 -10.10
CA LYS A 36 -5.79 22.38 -10.20
C LYS A 36 -5.67 20.87 -10.01
N GLU A 37 -5.45 20.14 -11.11
CA GLU A 37 -5.36 18.67 -11.12
C GLU A 37 -4.29 18.12 -10.17
N ALA A 38 -3.11 18.75 -10.10
CA ALA A 38 -2.04 18.28 -9.21
C ALA A 38 -2.43 18.35 -7.72
N ALA A 39 -3.29 19.30 -7.34
CA ALA A 39 -3.84 19.35 -5.98
C ALA A 39 -4.85 18.21 -5.76
N MET A 40 -5.68 17.91 -6.76
CA MET A 40 -6.60 16.76 -6.71
C MET A 40 -5.85 15.43 -6.61
N GLU A 41 -4.79 15.24 -7.41
CA GLU A 41 -3.91 14.06 -7.32
C GLU A 41 -3.27 13.94 -5.92
N ALA A 42 -2.85 15.05 -5.31
CA ALA A 42 -2.31 15.07 -3.97
C ALA A 42 -3.36 14.66 -2.91
N LEU A 43 -4.59 15.20 -2.98
CA LEU A 43 -5.67 14.81 -2.07
C LEU A 43 -6.02 13.32 -2.22
N CYS A 44 -6.14 12.81 -3.45
CA CYS A 44 -6.33 11.38 -3.72
C CYS A 44 -5.18 10.55 -3.14
N GLY A 45 -3.93 11.00 -3.27
CA GLY A 45 -2.77 10.32 -2.68
C GLY A 45 -2.79 10.30 -1.16
N MET A 46 -3.19 11.39 -0.52
CA MET A 46 -3.34 11.46 0.95
C MET A 46 -4.43 10.51 1.46
N LEU A 47 -5.56 10.40 0.73
CA LEU A 47 -6.63 9.44 1.04
C LEU A 47 -6.18 7.99 0.80
N GLU A 48 -5.45 7.73 -0.30
CA GLU A 48 -4.93 6.39 -0.65
C GLU A 48 -3.96 5.84 0.41
N MET A 49 -3.10 6.71 0.94
CA MET A 49 -2.06 6.36 1.91
C MET A 49 -2.48 6.54 3.37
N ASP A 50 -3.74 6.89 3.60
CA ASP A 50 -4.31 7.16 4.92
C ASP A 50 -3.47 8.15 5.76
N ILE A 51 -3.01 9.24 5.12
CA ILE A 51 -2.11 10.23 5.74
C ILE A 51 -2.82 11.13 6.75
N ILE A 52 -4.11 11.38 6.55
CA ILE A 52 -4.93 12.22 7.42
C ILE A 52 -5.63 11.32 8.43
N GLU A 53 -5.55 11.60 9.72
CA GLU A 53 -6.23 10.79 10.75
C GLU A 53 -7.70 11.22 10.93
N SER A 54 -7.97 12.53 10.89
CA SER A 54 -9.30 13.09 11.08
C SER A 54 -10.28 12.66 9.98
N ASN A 55 -11.34 11.96 10.37
CA ASN A 55 -12.42 11.55 9.47
C ASN A 55 -13.17 12.75 8.88
N ASP A 56 -13.32 13.84 9.64
CA ASP A 56 -13.96 15.06 9.14
C ASP A 56 -13.14 15.68 8.01
N LEU A 57 -11.81 15.77 8.18
CA LEU A 57 -10.93 16.26 7.12
C LEU A 57 -10.96 15.34 5.88
N LYS A 58 -10.97 14.01 6.06
CA LYS A 58 -11.14 13.06 4.94
C LYS A 58 -12.45 13.35 4.18
N MET A 59 -13.56 13.54 4.90
CA MET A 59 -14.86 13.83 4.29
C MET A 59 -14.86 15.18 3.55
N GLN A 60 -14.21 16.21 4.08
CA GLN A 60 -14.07 17.49 3.41
C GLN A 60 -13.22 17.37 2.13
N MET A 61 -12.15 16.58 2.15
CA MET A 61 -11.33 16.32 0.96
C MET A 61 -12.12 15.56 -0.12
N ILE A 62 -12.89 14.54 0.27
CA ILE A 62 -13.77 13.78 -0.63
C ILE A 62 -14.80 14.73 -1.26
N THR A 63 -15.47 15.54 -0.45
CA THR A 63 -16.44 16.54 -0.92
C THR A 63 -15.78 17.51 -1.90
N THR A 64 -14.58 18.01 -1.57
CA THR A 64 -13.80 18.88 -2.43
C THR A 64 -13.53 18.24 -3.79
N LEU A 65 -13.07 16.98 -3.82
CA LEU A 65 -12.83 16.25 -5.06
C LEU A 65 -14.11 16.10 -5.88
N GLN A 66 -15.24 15.78 -5.23
CA GLN A 66 -16.53 15.55 -5.88
C GLN A 66 -17.17 16.80 -6.49
N THR A 67 -16.78 18.02 -6.06
CA THR A 67 -17.29 19.28 -6.64
C THR A 67 -16.80 19.56 -8.05
N THR A 68 -15.72 18.90 -8.50
CA THR A 68 -15.14 19.09 -9.83
C THR A 68 -15.28 17.81 -10.66
N ALA A 69 -15.48 17.95 -11.97
CA ALA A 69 -15.62 16.78 -12.86
C ALA A 69 -14.36 15.90 -12.86
N ILE A 70 -13.17 16.51 -12.89
CA ILE A 70 -11.89 15.79 -12.88
C ILE A 70 -11.65 15.14 -11.52
N GLY A 71 -11.85 15.87 -10.42
CA GLY A 71 -11.68 15.33 -9.06
C GLY A 71 -12.63 14.17 -8.78
N LYS A 72 -13.89 14.25 -9.23
CA LYS A 72 -14.87 13.15 -9.15
C LYS A 72 -14.35 11.90 -9.88
N LYS A 73 -13.87 12.05 -11.11
CA LYS A 73 -13.29 10.94 -11.90
C LYS A 73 -12.07 10.33 -11.19
N MET A 74 -11.17 11.16 -10.67
CA MET A 74 -9.97 10.69 -9.94
C MET A 74 -10.35 9.93 -8.66
N TYR A 75 -11.31 10.44 -7.90
CA TYR A 75 -11.78 9.79 -6.67
C TYR A 75 -12.49 8.46 -6.96
N THR A 76 -13.35 8.39 -7.98
CA THR A 76 -13.98 7.13 -8.42
C THR A 76 -12.92 6.09 -8.79
N ALA A 77 -11.91 6.46 -9.59
CA ALA A 77 -10.82 5.56 -9.95
C ALA A 77 -9.98 5.11 -8.74
N LEU A 78 -9.84 5.96 -7.71
CA LEU A 78 -9.21 5.58 -6.44
C LEU A 78 -10.05 4.52 -5.70
N CYS A 79 -11.36 4.72 -5.58
CA CYS A 79 -12.26 3.76 -4.94
C CYS A 79 -12.25 2.40 -5.65
N GLU A 80 -12.33 2.39 -6.98
CA GLU A 80 -12.27 1.16 -7.79
C GLU A 80 -10.96 0.39 -7.53
N ARG A 81 -9.83 1.09 -7.49
CA ARG A 81 -8.53 0.48 -7.16
C ARG A 81 -8.52 -0.10 -5.75
N GLN A 82 -9.07 0.61 -4.76
CA GLN A 82 -9.16 0.12 -3.39
C GLN A 82 -10.04 -1.13 -3.29
N ILE A 83 -11.15 -1.20 -4.03
CA ILE A 83 -12.00 -2.39 -4.11
C ILE A 83 -11.23 -3.55 -4.73
N ALA A 84 -10.61 -3.34 -5.89
CA ALA A 84 -9.82 -4.38 -6.56
C ALA A 84 -8.68 -4.91 -5.68
N LEU A 85 -7.99 -4.03 -4.95
CA LEU A 85 -6.96 -4.43 -3.99
C LEU A 85 -7.54 -5.28 -2.84
N ARG A 86 -8.69 -4.89 -2.28
CA ARG A 86 -9.38 -5.68 -1.26
C ARG A 86 -9.80 -7.04 -1.79
N GLU A 87 -10.31 -7.12 -3.01
CA GLU A 87 -10.66 -8.40 -3.64
C GLU A 87 -9.43 -9.29 -3.86
N LEU A 88 -8.30 -8.72 -4.31
CA LEU A 88 -7.04 -9.45 -4.43
C LEU A 88 -6.53 -9.95 -3.07
N GLN A 89 -6.65 -9.12 -2.03
CA GLN A 89 -6.32 -9.52 -0.66
C GLN A 89 -7.25 -10.61 -0.14
N GLN A 90 -8.55 -10.54 -0.43
CA GLN A 90 -9.53 -11.59 -0.09
C GLN A 90 -9.26 -12.89 -0.83
N LYS A 91 -8.74 -12.81 -2.06
CA LYS A 91 -8.23 -13.97 -2.83
C LYS A 91 -6.92 -14.55 -2.27
N GLY A 92 -6.55 -14.25 -1.01
CA GLY A 92 -5.53 -14.96 -0.24
C GLY A 92 -4.07 -14.80 -0.71
N GLY A 93 -3.81 -13.96 -1.71
CA GLY A 93 -2.49 -13.70 -2.26
C GLY A 93 -1.88 -14.83 -3.11
N PRO A 94 -0.54 -14.88 -3.24
CA PRO A 94 0.12 -15.78 -4.17
C PRO A 94 0.06 -17.25 -3.70
N LYS A 95 -0.02 -18.19 -4.66
CA LYS A 95 0.11 -19.62 -4.37
C LYS A 95 1.54 -20.09 -4.15
N LYS A 96 2.51 -19.39 -4.72
CA LYS A 96 3.94 -19.74 -4.65
C LYS A 96 4.76 -18.49 -4.32
N LEU A 97 5.71 -18.63 -3.41
CA LEU A 97 6.59 -17.55 -2.99
C LEU A 97 8.00 -18.06 -2.72
N THR A 98 8.98 -17.28 -3.14
CA THR A 98 10.40 -17.52 -2.86
C THR A 98 10.98 -16.26 -2.25
N LEU A 99 11.64 -16.40 -1.09
CA LEU A 99 12.33 -15.28 -0.46
C LEU A 99 13.73 -15.06 -1.07
N PRO A 100 14.21 -13.80 -1.14
CA PRO A 100 15.59 -13.51 -1.49
C PRO A 100 16.61 -14.17 -0.54
N PRO A 101 17.81 -14.56 -1.01
CA PRO A 101 18.82 -15.25 -0.18
C PRO A 101 19.28 -14.50 1.08
N GLN A 102 19.14 -13.18 1.12
CA GLN A 102 19.53 -12.38 2.29
C GLN A 102 18.40 -12.19 3.31
N SER A 103 17.22 -12.77 3.06
CA SER A 103 16.08 -12.64 3.97
C SER A 103 16.36 -13.30 5.32
N THR A 104 15.97 -12.60 6.37
CA THR A 104 16.07 -13.00 7.78
C THR A 104 14.68 -13.34 8.35
N ASP A 105 14.64 -13.86 9.58
CA ASP A 105 13.38 -14.07 10.31
C ASP A 105 12.54 -12.79 10.38
N ALA A 106 13.16 -11.64 10.60
CA ALA A 106 12.49 -10.35 10.66
C ALA A 106 11.84 -9.97 9.33
N ASP A 107 12.50 -10.25 8.21
CA ASP A 107 11.96 -9.99 6.87
C ASP A 107 10.75 -10.87 6.59
N LEU A 108 10.82 -12.17 6.92
CA LEU A 108 9.72 -13.11 6.77
C LEU A 108 8.52 -12.69 7.62
N VAL A 109 8.71 -12.38 8.92
CA VAL A 109 7.65 -11.92 9.83
C VAL A 109 6.99 -10.64 9.30
N LYS A 110 7.81 -9.67 8.88
CA LYS A 110 7.33 -8.39 8.35
C LYS A 110 6.54 -8.57 7.06
N MET A 111 7.00 -9.46 6.18
CA MET A 111 6.30 -9.76 4.95
C MET A 111 4.96 -10.45 5.24
N LEU A 112 4.96 -11.52 6.02
CA LEU A 112 3.76 -12.29 6.35
C LEU A 112 2.69 -11.46 7.10
N SER A 113 3.12 -10.51 7.95
CA SER A 113 2.19 -9.60 8.65
C SER A 113 1.62 -8.49 7.76
N ALA A 114 2.32 -8.10 6.70
CA ALA A 114 1.89 -7.01 5.80
C ALA A 114 1.07 -7.49 4.59
N GLY A 115 1.07 -8.79 4.28
CA GLY A 115 0.44 -9.33 3.07
C GLY A 115 -0.67 -10.34 3.35
N SER A 116 -1.47 -10.61 2.31
CA SER A 116 -2.39 -11.74 2.32
C SER A 116 -1.65 -12.96 1.77
N PHE A 117 -1.48 -14.00 2.58
CA PHE A 117 -0.82 -15.26 2.18
C PHE A 117 -1.68 -16.49 2.53
N GLY A 118 -2.99 -16.30 2.71
CA GLY A 118 -3.93 -17.37 3.03
C GLY A 118 -3.98 -18.49 1.98
N ASN A 119 -3.64 -18.20 0.73
CA ASN A 119 -3.61 -19.16 -0.37
C ASN A 119 -2.20 -19.65 -0.72
N LEU A 120 -1.20 -19.32 0.10
CA LEU A 120 0.18 -19.72 -0.14
C LEU A 120 0.32 -21.24 0.05
N GLU A 121 0.55 -21.96 -1.05
CA GLU A 121 0.68 -23.42 -1.09
C GLU A 121 2.15 -23.86 -1.08
N CYS A 122 3.04 -23.07 -1.69
CA CYS A 122 4.48 -23.35 -1.74
C CYS A 122 5.30 -22.16 -1.27
N LEU A 123 6.13 -22.36 -0.24
CA LEU A 123 7.09 -21.37 0.24
C LEU A 123 8.51 -21.94 0.11
N SER A 124 9.38 -21.20 -0.58
CA SER A 124 10.81 -21.49 -0.61
C SER A 124 11.58 -20.47 0.22
N LEU A 125 12.27 -20.98 1.24
CA LEU A 125 13.23 -20.28 2.09
C LEU A 125 14.66 -20.70 1.75
N ALA A 126 14.86 -21.29 0.57
CA ALA A 126 16.15 -21.85 0.21
C ALA A 126 17.23 -20.75 0.15
N PHE A 127 18.40 -21.06 0.69
CA PHE A 127 19.55 -20.15 0.76
C PHE A 127 19.28 -18.84 1.51
N THR A 128 18.31 -18.82 2.44
CA THR A 128 18.02 -17.65 3.28
C THR A 128 18.71 -17.72 4.63
N GLN A 129 18.72 -16.61 5.37
CA GLN A 129 19.17 -16.52 6.76
C GLN A 129 18.03 -16.74 7.76
N VAL A 130 16.89 -17.26 7.29
CA VAL A 130 15.75 -17.62 8.14
C VAL A 130 16.13 -18.84 8.98
N THR A 131 15.84 -18.78 10.27
CA THR A 131 16.14 -19.83 11.26
C THR A 131 14.88 -20.54 11.71
N SER A 132 15.02 -21.57 12.55
CA SER A 132 13.88 -22.24 13.18
C SER A 132 13.00 -21.33 14.05
N ALA A 133 13.50 -20.14 14.43
CA ALA A 133 12.73 -19.17 15.22
C ALA A 133 11.46 -18.69 14.50
N CYS A 134 11.39 -18.78 13.17
CA CYS A 134 10.22 -18.39 12.39
C CYS A 134 9.09 -19.45 12.34
N ALA A 135 9.31 -20.65 12.86
CA ALA A 135 8.32 -21.74 12.80
C ALA A 135 6.90 -21.34 13.29
N PRO A 136 6.74 -20.53 14.37
CA PRO A 136 5.44 -20.04 14.80
C PRO A 136 4.71 -19.15 13.78
N GLU A 137 5.43 -18.50 12.86
CA GLU A 137 4.82 -17.72 11.78
C GLU A 137 4.40 -18.61 10.61
N LEU A 138 5.21 -19.62 10.28
CA LEU A 138 4.93 -20.54 9.18
C LEU A 138 3.66 -21.37 9.42
N ILE A 139 3.40 -21.78 10.66
CA ILE A 139 2.18 -22.53 11.01
C ILE A 139 0.89 -21.72 10.85
N LYS A 140 0.98 -20.38 10.74
CA LYS A 140 -0.18 -19.51 10.52
C LYS A 140 -0.63 -19.50 9.06
N LEU A 141 0.12 -20.10 8.14
CA LEU A 141 -0.21 -20.20 6.72
C LEU A 141 -1.18 -21.37 6.47
N PRO A 142 -2.49 -21.12 6.30
CA PRO A 142 -3.50 -22.19 6.38
C PRO A 142 -3.49 -23.13 5.16
N SER A 143 -2.94 -22.68 4.03
CA SER A 143 -2.89 -23.44 2.78
C SER A 143 -1.51 -24.02 2.46
N LEU A 144 -0.51 -23.87 3.33
CA LEU A 144 0.87 -24.26 3.03
C LEU A 144 1.01 -25.78 2.95
N ARG A 145 1.49 -26.27 1.80
CA ARG A 145 1.66 -27.71 1.50
C ARG A 145 3.11 -28.10 1.24
N SER A 146 3.91 -27.16 0.74
CA SER A 146 5.32 -27.38 0.41
C SER A 146 6.17 -26.27 1.01
N LEU A 147 7.16 -26.67 1.80
CA LEU A 147 8.14 -25.78 2.41
C LEU A 147 9.54 -26.27 2.02
N ASN A 148 10.29 -25.43 1.29
CA ASN A 148 11.67 -25.72 0.93
C ASN A 148 12.62 -24.97 1.88
N LEU A 149 13.39 -25.72 2.66
CA LEU A 149 14.35 -25.24 3.67
C LEU A 149 15.80 -25.52 3.27
N TRP A 150 16.09 -25.76 2.00
CA TRP A 150 17.45 -26.06 1.55
C TRP A 150 18.41 -24.94 1.92
N SER A 151 19.47 -25.23 2.67
CA SER A 151 20.50 -24.26 3.06
C SER A 151 19.95 -23.05 3.83
N THR A 152 19.04 -23.30 4.79
CA THR A 152 18.69 -22.33 5.85
C THR A 152 19.66 -22.44 7.04
N GLN A 153 19.63 -21.45 7.94
CA GLN A 153 20.49 -21.35 9.13
C GLN A 153 19.93 -22.10 10.35
#